data_AF-A0A952CA60-F1
#
_entry.id   AF-A0A952CA60-F1
#
_cell.length_a   1.000
_cell.length_b   1.000
_cell.length_c   1.000
_cell.angle_alpha   90.00
_cell.angle_beta   90.00
_cell.angle_gamma   90.00
#
_symmetry.space_group_name_H-M   'P 1'
#
loop_
_entity.id
_entity.type
_entity.pdbx_description
1 polymer ?
#
loop_
_entity_poly.entity_id
_entity_poly.type
_entity_poly.pdbx_seq_one_letter_code
_entity_poly.pdbx_strand_id
1 'polypeptide(L)'
;YPEQQHKQMKEEYRFGLGLLVSIVSGILSACFNFGIESGKPMAQVANEIWKNSHPGQGEFLFQNNVTFVVILWGGLTTNFIWCMILNARNKTFGDYINKKTPLLSNYFFSALAGTTWFLQFFFYGMGESKMGNGASSWILHMAFIILVANLWGIILKEWKGVSGKTKAMITAGIVTIILAVLLVGYGNSLK
;
A
#
# COMPACT_ATOMS: atom_id res chain seq x y z
N TYR A 1 -22.52 -27.46 -6.88
CA TYR A 1 -22.10 -26.15 -6.34
C TYR A 1 -20.67 -25.73 -6.74
N PRO A 2 -19.62 -26.59 -6.72
CA PRO A 2 -18.27 -26.19 -7.17
C PRO A 2 -18.18 -25.95 -8.68
N GLU A 3 -18.91 -26.73 -9.48
CA GLU A 3 -18.83 -26.64 -10.96
C GLU A 3 -19.52 -25.40 -11.54
N GLN A 4 -20.55 -24.87 -10.88
CA GLN A 4 -21.21 -23.64 -11.31
C GLN A 4 -20.36 -22.39 -11.01
N GLN A 5 -19.65 -22.35 -9.88
CA GLN A 5 -18.65 -21.31 -9.59
C GLN A 5 -17.47 -21.36 -10.57
N HIS A 6 -17.00 -22.55 -10.91
CA HIS A 6 -15.92 -22.70 -11.90
C HIS A 6 -16.33 -22.31 -13.33
N LYS A 7 -17.60 -22.51 -13.71
CA LYS A 7 -18.14 -22.05 -15.00
C LYS A 7 -18.28 -20.51 -15.05
N GLN A 8 -18.81 -19.88 -14.00
CA GLN A 8 -18.92 -18.42 -13.92
C GLN A 8 -17.55 -17.73 -13.92
N MET A 9 -16.55 -18.27 -13.22
CA MET A 9 -15.17 -17.75 -13.24
C MET A 9 -14.54 -17.75 -14.65
N LYS A 10 -14.89 -18.71 -15.51
CA LYS A 10 -14.34 -18.80 -16.87
C LYS A 10 -14.94 -17.77 -17.85
N GLU A 11 -16.18 -17.35 -17.64
CA GLU A 11 -16.83 -16.34 -18.49
C GLU A 11 -16.39 -14.91 -18.15
N GLU A 12 -15.99 -14.63 -16.90
CA GLU A 12 -15.56 -13.30 -16.45
C GLU A 12 -14.04 -13.04 -16.54
N TYR A 13 -13.23 -14.05 -16.88
CA TYR A 13 -11.78 -13.91 -16.89
C TYR A 13 -11.25 -13.22 -18.17
N ARG A 14 -11.38 -11.90 -18.21
CA ARG A 14 -10.76 -11.06 -19.25
C ARG A 14 -9.28 -10.85 -18.94
N PHE A 15 -8.46 -11.88 -19.17
CA PHE A 15 -7.01 -11.85 -18.89
C PHE A 15 -6.31 -10.59 -19.41
N GLY A 16 -6.58 -10.20 -20.66
CA GLY A 16 -6.01 -8.99 -21.25
C GLY A 16 -6.44 -7.69 -20.55
N LEU A 17 -7.69 -7.60 -20.10
CA LEU A 17 -8.18 -6.44 -19.34
C LEU A 17 -7.52 -6.40 -17.95
N GLY A 18 -7.41 -7.55 -17.27
CA GLY A 18 -6.73 -7.67 -15.99
C GLY A 18 -5.25 -7.29 -16.07
N LEU A 19 -4.55 -7.73 -17.12
CA LEU A 19 -3.15 -7.38 -17.37
C LEU A 19 -2.99 -5.87 -17.63
N LEU A 20 -3.84 -5.29 -18.47
CA LEU A 20 -3.83 -3.85 -18.76
C LEU A 20 -4.07 -3.02 -17.50
N VAL A 21 -5.09 -3.36 -16.70
CA VAL A 21 -5.39 -2.67 -15.44
C VAL A 21 -4.21 -2.79 -14.48
N SER A 22 -3.55 -3.94 -14.41
CA SER A 22 -2.38 -4.15 -13.56
C SER A 22 -1.20 -3.27 -13.96
N ILE A 23 -0.92 -3.15 -15.27
CA ILE A 23 0.16 -2.30 -15.79
C ILE A 23 -0.13 -0.82 -15.49
N VAL A 24 -1.34 -0.36 -15.81
CA VAL A 24 -1.76 1.03 -15.57
C VAL A 24 -1.71 1.35 -14.07
N SER A 25 -2.21 0.43 -13.23
CA SER A 25 -2.15 0.58 -11.77
C SER A 25 -0.70 0.67 -11.27
N GLY A 26 0.23 -0.11 -11.84
CA GLY A 26 1.64 -0.04 -11.48
C GLY A 26 2.26 1.33 -11.81
N ILE A 27 1.97 1.86 -12.99
CA ILE A 27 2.44 3.20 -13.41
C ILE A 27 1.84 4.29 -12.50
N LEU A 28 0.54 4.24 -12.23
CA LEU A 28 -0.14 5.20 -11.36
C LEU A 28 0.35 5.10 -9.91
N SER A 29 0.76 3.92 -9.44
CA SER A 29 1.34 3.75 -8.10
C SER A 29 2.64 4.55 -7.93
N ALA A 30 3.41 4.76 -9.00
CA ALA A 30 4.61 5.59 -8.94
C ALA A 30 4.31 7.07 -8.68
N CYS A 31 3.10 7.54 -9.03
CA CYS A 31 2.67 8.91 -8.73
C CYS A 31 2.64 9.21 -7.23
N PHE A 32 2.41 8.20 -6.39
CA PHE A 32 2.45 8.37 -4.93
C PHE A 32 3.86 8.79 -4.47
N ASN A 33 4.90 8.15 -4.99
CA ASN A 33 6.29 8.51 -4.70
C ASN A 33 6.63 9.92 -5.22
N PHE A 34 6.16 10.30 -6.41
CA PHE A 34 6.33 11.68 -6.90
C PHE A 34 5.63 12.72 -6.03
N GLY A 35 4.47 12.38 -5.46
CA GLY A 35 3.79 13.22 -4.47
C GLY A 35 4.64 13.41 -3.21
N ILE A 36 5.25 12.34 -2.69
CA ILE A 36 6.13 12.41 -1.52
C ILE A 36 7.33 13.32 -1.81
N GLU A 37 7.99 13.11 -2.95
CA GLU A 37 9.14 13.90 -3.37
C GLU A 37 8.78 15.38 -3.52
N SER A 38 7.63 15.67 -4.13
CA SER A 38 7.13 17.04 -4.32
C SER A 38 6.72 17.71 -3.00
N GLY A 39 6.36 16.93 -1.99
CA GLY A 39 6.01 17.42 -0.65
C GLY A 39 7.21 17.65 0.28
N LYS A 40 8.44 17.35 -0.14
CA LYS A 40 9.66 17.59 0.67
C LYS A 40 9.78 19.00 1.26
N PRO A 41 9.41 20.10 0.56
CA PRO A 41 9.45 21.43 1.16
C PRO A 41 8.58 21.55 2.42
N MET A 42 7.43 20.84 2.47
CA MET A 42 6.57 20.83 3.66
C MET A 42 7.22 20.08 4.83
N ALA A 43 7.88 18.95 4.54
CA ALA A 43 8.62 18.19 5.54
C ALA A 43 9.80 19.02 6.10
N GLN A 44 10.51 19.77 5.24
CA GLN A 44 11.60 20.66 5.65
C GLN A 44 11.12 21.76 6.60
N VAL A 45 10.03 22.45 6.25
CA VAL A 45 9.44 23.49 7.13
C VAL A 45 9.02 22.89 8.48
N ALA A 46 8.41 21.70 8.48
CA ALA A 46 8.05 21.02 9.73
C ALA A 46 9.29 20.67 10.58
N ASN A 47 10.39 20.23 9.95
CA ASN A 47 11.66 19.94 10.62
C ASN A 47 12.32 21.19 11.19
N GLU A 48 12.26 22.32 10.48
CA GLU A 48 12.80 23.60 10.96
C GLU A 48 12.03 24.10 12.20
N ILE A 49 10.69 24.06 12.16
CA ILE A 49 9.85 24.42 13.31
C ILE A 49 10.16 23.51 14.52
N TRP A 50 10.33 22.21 14.27
CA TRP A 50 10.71 21.26 15.31
C TRP A 50 12.08 21.58 15.92
N LYS A 51 13.11 21.79 15.09
CA LYS A 51 14.48 22.11 15.53
C LYS A 51 14.52 23.40 16.35
N ASN A 52 13.73 24.40 15.96
CA ASN A 52 13.61 25.66 16.70
C ASN A 52 12.94 25.48 18.07
N SER A 53 12.00 24.54 18.18
CA SER A 53 11.25 24.28 19.42
C SER A 53 11.93 23.26 20.35
N HIS A 54 12.78 22.38 19.81
CA HIS A 54 13.46 21.29 20.53
C HIS A 54 14.97 21.27 20.21
N PRO A 55 15.73 22.26 20.71
CA PRO A 55 17.16 22.33 20.44
C PRO A 55 17.88 21.09 20.97
N GLY A 56 18.73 20.48 20.13
CA GLY A 56 19.54 19.32 20.48
C GLY A 56 18.88 17.94 20.32
N GLN A 57 17.59 17.86 19.92
CA GLN A 57 16.89 16.58 19.72
C GLN A 57 17.00 15.99 18.30
N GLY A 58 17.79 16.61 17.42
CA GLY A 58 18.01 16.13 16.05
C GLY A 58 16.85 16.46 15.09
N GLU A 59 16.70 15.67 14.04
CA GLU A 59 15.67 15.88 13.01
C GLU A 59 14.29 15.39 13.46
N PHE A 60 13.25 16.02 12.94
CA PHE A 60 11.86 15.64 13.20
C PHE A 60 11.52 14.32 12.54
N LEU A 61 11.36 13.28 13.36
CA LEU A 61 11.11 11.91 12.92
C LEU A 61 9.83 11.75 12.08
N PHE A 62 8.85 12.64 12.27
CA PHE A 62 7.54 12.59 11.63
C PHE A 62 7.35 13.67 10.56
N GLN A 63 8.43 14.30 10.08
CA GLN A 63 8.37 15.37 9.07
C GLN A 63 7.56 14.98 7.81
N ASN A 64 7.71 13.73 7.38
CA ASN A 64 7.02 13.20 6.20
C ASN A 64 5.50 13.02 6.38
N ASN A 65 5.01 12.95 7.62
CA ASN A 65 3.57 12.80 7.86
C ASN A 65 2.78 14.01 7.38
N VAL A 66 3.38 15.20 7.41
CA VAL A 66 2.75 16.44 6.92
C VAL A 66 2.46 16.33 5.41
N THR A 67 3.39 15.73 4.67
CA THR A 67 3.23 15.44 3.23
C THR A 67 2.13 14.40 2.99
N PHE A 68 2.07 13.33 3.80
CA PHE A 68 1.05 12.30 3.63
C PHE A 68 -0.38 12.82 3.82
N VAL A 69 -0.60 13.80 4.71
CA VAL A 69 -1.92 14.42 4.88
C VAL A 69 -2.41 14.95 3.53
N VAL A 70 -1.61 15.73 2.83
CA VAL A 70 -2.01 16.34 1.55
C VAL A 70 -2.18 15.31 0.44
N ILE A 71 -1.28 14.33 0.33
CA ILE A 71 -1.36 13.29 -0.70
C ILE A 71 -2.60 12.42 -0.51
N LEU A 72 -2.88 11.99 0.72
CA LEU A 72 -4.00 11.10 1.02
C LEU A 72 -5.36 11.77 0.87
N TRP A 73 -5.44 13.11 0.98
CA TRP A 73 -6.65 13.86 0.65
C TRP A 73 -7.09 13.64 -0.80
N GLY A 74 -6.15 13.56 -1.75
CA GLY A 74 -6.45 13.23 -3.14
C GLY A 74 -7.11 11.85 -3.27
N GLY A 75 -6.50 10.82 -2.66
CA GLY A 75 -7.07 9.48 -2.64
C GLY A 75 -8.43 9.41 -1.94
N LEU A 76 -8.59 10.12 -0.82
CA LEU A 76 -9.84 10.20 -0.08
C LEU A 76 -10.95 10.81 -0.94
N THR A 77 -10.70 11.96 -1.58
CA THR A 77 -11.71 12.65 -2.39
C THR A 77 -12.21 11.80 -3.55
N THR A 78 -11.32 11.19 -4.33
CA THR A 78 -11.73 10.33 -5.45
C THR A 78 -12.50 9.10 -4.97
N ASN A 79 -11.99 8.41 -3.94
CA ASN A 79 -12.66 7.22 -3.40
C ASN A 79 -14.02 7.57 -2.78
N PHE A 80 -14.09 8.67 -2.02
CA PHE A 80 -15.33 9.12 -1.39
C PHE A 80 -16.40 9.46 -2.44
N ILE A 81 -16.05 10.25 -3.46
CA ILE A 81 -16.98 10.59 -4.54
C ILE A 81 -17.50 9.33 -5.22
N TRP A 82 -16.60 8.40 -5.56
CA TRP A 82 -16.99 7.15 -6.21
C TRP A 82 -17.88 6.28 -5.33
N CYS A 83 -17.53 6.11 -4.05
CA CYS A 83 -18.34 5.37 -3.08
C CYS A 83 -19.74 5.99 -2.92
N MET A 84 -19.85 7.32 -2.88
CA MET A 84 -21.14 8.00 -2.78
C MET A 84 -22.00 7.79 -4.03
N ILE A 85 -21.40 7.88 -5.23
CA ILE A 85 -22.09 7.55 -6.49
C ILE A 85 -22.58 6.10 -6.48
N LEU A 86 -21.73 5.17 -6.04
CA LEU A 86 -22.07 3.75 -6.00
C LEU A 86 -23.18 3.45 -4.98
N ASN A 87 -23.12 4.07 -3.79
CA ASN A 87 -24.18 3.97 -2.78
C ASN A 87 -25.52 4.49 -3.30
N ALA A 88 -25.52 5.60 -4.04
CA ALA A 88 -26.72 6.14 -4.65
C ALA A 88 -27.30 5.22 -5.73
N ARG A 89 -26.44 4.70 -6.62
CA ARG A 89 -26.86 3.80 -7.71
C ARG A 89 -27.39 2.47 -7.18
N ASN A 90 -26.77 1.92 -6.15
CA ASN A 90 -27.15 0.62 -5.58
C ASN A 90 -28.22 0.73 -4.48
N LYS A 91 -28.63 1.95 -4.10
CA LYS A 91 -29.63 2.23 -3.05
C LYS A 91 -29.26 1.63 -1.68
N THR A 92 -27.97 1.55 -1.37
CA THR A 92 -27.42 0.93 -0.15
C THR A 92 -27.27 1.91 1.02
N PHE A 93 -27.80 3.14 0.92
CA PHE A 93 -27.74 4.10 2.02
C PHE A 93 -28.46 3.62 3.30
N GLY A 94 -29.48 2.77 3.15
CA GLY A 94 -30.19 2.16 4.29
C GLY A 94 -29.32 1.20 5.10
N ASP A 95 -28.25 0.66 4.52
CA ASP A 95 -27.38 -0.31 5.19
C ASP A 95 -26.57 0.30 6.33
N TYR A 96 -26.27 1.61 6.25
CA TYR A 96 -25.56 2.34 7.31
C TYR A 96 -26.38 2.53 8.60
N ILE A 97 -27.69 2.30 8.54
CA ILE A 97 -28.63 2.48 9.67
C ILE A 97 -29.29 1.13 10.03
N ASN A 98 -28.98 0.06 9.31
CA ASN A 98 -29.59 -1.24 9.52
C ASN A 98 -29.14 -1.86 10.85
N LYS A 99 -30.02 -1.77 11.87
CA LYS A 99 -29.80 -2.29 13.22
C LYS A 99 -29.68 -3.81 13.29
N LYS A 100 -30.01 -4.55 12.23
CA LYS A 100 -29.83 -6.02 12.16
C LYS A 100 -28.37 -6.41 11.89
N THR A 101 -27.55 -5.47 11.43
CA THR A 101 -26.13 -5.67 11.12
C THR A 101 -25.28 -5.16 12.29
N PRO A 102 -24.15 -5.80 12.64
CA PRO A 102 -23.26 -5.32 13.69
C PRO A 102 -22.45 -4.09 13.24
N LEU A 103 -23.12 -2.94 13.12
CA LEU A 103 -22.58 -1.69 12.57
C LEU A 103 -21.30 -1.22 13.28
N LEU A 104 -21.29 -1.24 14.62
CA LEU A 104 -20.14 -0.82 15.40
C LEU A 104 -18.91 -1.69 15.10
N SER A 105 -19.10 -3.01 15.01
CA SER A 105 -18.02 -3.95 14.69
C SER A 105 -17.50 -3.73 13.27
N ASN A 106 -18.39 -3.47 12.31
CA ASN A 106 -18.00 -3.18 10.93
C ASN A 106 -17.17 -1.90 10.86
N TYR A 107 -17.64 -0.81 11.48
CA TYR A 107 -16.89 0.44 11.53
C TYR A 107 -15.55 0.29 12.25
N PHE A 108 -15.50 -0.47 13.35
CA PHE A 108 -14.27 -0.75 14.07
C PHE A 108 -13.27 -1.52 13.19
N PHE A 109 -13.69 -2.61 12.54
CA PHE A 109 -12.80 -3.38 11.67
C PHE A 109 -12.37 -2.60 10.43
N SER A 110 -13.25 -1.79 9.84
CA SER A 110 -12.89 -0.89 8.74
C SER A 110 -11.88 0.17 9.18
N ALA A 111 -12.06 0.79 10.35
CA ALA A 111 -11.12 1.74 10.92
C ALA A 111 -9.78 1.05 11.21
N LEU A 112 -9.79 -0.13 11.84
CA LEU A 112 -8.59 -0.90 12.15
C LEU A 112 -7.81 -1.27 10.89
N ALA A 113 -8.50 -1.72 9.83
CA ALA A 113 -7.87 -2.03 8.55
C ALA A 113 -7.24 -0.78 7.91
N GLY A 114 -7.95 0.35 7.90
CA GLY A 114 -7.43 1.62 7.40
C GLY A 114 -6.23 2.13 8.20
N THR A 115 -6.30 2.08 9.53
CA THR A 115 -5.18 2.45 10.42
C THR A 115 -3.98 1.55 10.19
N THR A 116 -4.17 0.23 10.09
CA THR A 116 -3.08 -0.73 9.84
C THR A 116 -2.44 -0.48 8.48
N TRP A 117 -3.26 -0.20 7.46
CA TRP A 117 -2.77 0.18 6.14
C TRP A 117 -1.96 1.48 6.18
N PHE A 118 -2.40 2.50 6.94
CA PHE A 118 -1.67 3.75 7.07
C PHE A 118 -0.39 3.61 7.90
N LEU A 119 -0.38 2.76 8.94
CA LEU A 119 0.80 2.50 9.74
C LEU A 119 1.99 2.05 8.90
N GLN A 120 1.75 1.36 7.77
CA GLN A 120 2.80 1.07 6.79
C GLN A 120 3.57 2.34 6.37
N PHE A 121 2.85 3.44 6.07
CA PHE A 121 3.40 4.68 5.56
C PHE A 121 4.01 5.51 6.69
N PHE A 122 3.43 5.41 7.88
CA PHE A 122 3.97 6.02 9.09
C PHE A 122 5.39 5.47 9.40
N PHE A 123 5.55 4.15 9.42
CA PHE A 123 6.87 3.54 9.64
C PHE A 123 7.82 3.74 8.45
N TYR A 124 7.30 3.75 7.22
CA TYR A 124 8.08 4.13 6.04
C TYR A 124 8.65 5.55 6.18
N GLY A 125 7.84 6.54 6.53
CA GLY A 125 8.27 7.94 6.65
C GLY A 125 9.34 8.12 7.74
N MET A 126 9.22 7.36 8.84
CA MET A 126 10.23 7.29 9.89
C MET A 126 11.55 6.69 9.37
N GLY A 127 11.48 5.59 8.62
CA GLY A 127 12.65 4.94 8.03
C GLY A 127 13.36 5.81 6.99
N GLU A 128 12.60 6.43 6.08
CA GLU A 128 13.15 7.33 5.06
C GLU A 128 13.87 8.52 5.69
N SER A 129 13.30 9.12 6.74
CA SER A 129 13.92 10.23 7.49
C SER A 129 15.28 9.86 8.10
N LYS A 130 15.52 8.56 8.39
CA LYS A 130 16.81 8.08 8.90
C LYS A 130 17.79 7.71 7.80
N MET A 131 17.32 7.25 6.64
CA MET A 131 18.18 6.79 5.55
C MET A 131 18.66 7.91 4.63
N GLY A 132 17.96 9.04 4.54
CA GLY A 132 18.39 10.21 3.74
C GLY A 132 18.41 9.99 2.21
N ASN A 133 18.00 8.82 1.72
CA ASN A 133 17.89 8.48 0.30
C ASN A 133 16.48 7.98 -0.01
N GLY A 134 15.60 8.89 -0.45
CA GLY A 134 14.18 8.59 -0.74
C GLY A 134 13.97 7.51 -1.81
N ALA A 135 14.79 7.51 -2.87
CA ALA A 135 14.64 6.54 -3.97
C ALA A 135 14.90 5.09 -3.50
N SER A 136 15.97 4.87 -2.75
CA SER A 136 16.25 3.56 -2.18
C SER A 136 15.27 3.19 -1.08
N SER A 137 14.79 4.17 -0.29
CA SER A 137 13.76 3.96 0.73
C SER A 137 12.47 3.40 0.10
N TRP A 138 12.00 4.02 -0.98
CA TRP A 138 10.78 3.59 -1.65
C TRP A 138 10.89 2.18 -2.23
N ILE A 139 12.00 1.86 -2.90
CA ILE A 139 12.23 0.53 -3.47
C ILE A 139 12.29 -0.53 -2.36
N LEU A 140 13.01 -0.25 -1.27
CA LEU A 140 13.11 -1.16 -0.13
C LEU A 140 11.74 -1.42 0.51
N HIS A 141 10.92 -0.36 0.65
CA HIS A 141 9.55 -0.46 1.18
C HIS A 141 8.66 -1.35 0.30
N MET A 142 8.64 -1.12 -1.01
CA MET A 142 7.85 -1.93 -1.95
C MET A 142 8.29 -3.40 -1.93
N ALA A 143 9.60 -3.65 -1.96
CA ALA A 143 10.13 -5.01 -1.92
C ALA A 143 9.78 -5.72 -0.61
N PHE A 144 9.89 -5.02 0.53
CA PHE A 144 9.54 -5.58 1.83
C PHE A 144 8.07 -5.97 1.91
N ILE A 145 7.15 -5.11 1.45
CA ILE A 145 5.71 -5.44 1.41
C ILE A 145 5.44 -6.68 0.58
N ILE A 146 6.05 -6.79 -0.61
CA ILE A 146 5.85 -7.95 -1.49
C ILE A 146 6.35 -9.23 -0.81
N LEU A 147 7.52 -9.19 -0.17
CA LEU A 147 8.09 -10.35 0.53
C LEU A 147 7.20 -10.79 1.70
N VAL A 148 6.76 -9.85 2.55
CA VAL A 148 5.90 -10.15 3.69
C VAL A 148 4.54 -10.67 3.24
N ALA A 149 3.93 -10.07 2.21
CA ALA A 149 2.66 -10.53 1.65
C ALA A 149 2.76 -11.96 1.11
N ASN A 150 3.83 -12.27 0.36
CA ASN A 150 4.05 -13.63 -0.14
C ASN A 150 4.31 -14.63 0.98
N LEU A 151 5.07 -14.25 2.02
CA LEU A 151 5.30 -15.07 3.20
C LEU A 151 3.98 -15.40 3.90
N TRP A 152 3.12 -14.40 4.11
CA TRP A 152 1.81 -14.60 4.73
C TRP A 152 0.91 -15.51 3.89
N GLY A 153 0.91 -15.35 2.56
CA GLY A 153 0.17 -16.24 1.65
C GLY A 153 0.64 -17.69 1.73
N ILE A 154 1.93 -17.93 1.98
CA ILE A 154 2.48 -19.28 2.23
C ILE A 154 1.99 -19.80 3.59
N ILE A 155 2.06 -19.00 4.66
CA ILE A 155 1.61 -19.36 6.01
C ILE A 155 0.12 -19.71 6.04
N LEU A 156 -0.71 -18.91 5.37
CA LEU A 156 -2.15 -19.11 5.23
C LEU A 156 -2.51 -20.28 4.30
N LYS A 157 -1.51 -20.92 3.67
CA LYS A 157 -1.66 -22.04 2.74
C LYS A 157 -2.56 -21.72 1.55
N GLU A 158 -2.59 -20.48 1.10
CA GLU A 158 -3.40 -20.03 -0.05
C GLU A 158 -3.02 -20.76 -1.35
N TRP A 159 -1.78 -21.24 -1.42
CA TRP A 159 -1.22 -21.94 -2.57
C TRP A 159 -1.46 -23.47 -2.54
N LYS A 160 -2.31 -23.96 -1.63
CA LYS A 160 -2.64 -25.38 -1.52
C LYS A 160 -3.57 -25.78 -2.69
N GLY A 161 -3.04 -26.54 -3.63
CA GLY A 161 -3.76 -26.99 -4.84
C GLY A 161 -3.27 -26.38 -6.16
N VAL A 162 -2.33 -25.45 -6.09
CA VAL A 162 -1.74 -24.80 -7.28
C VAL A 162 -0.67 -25.70 -7.92
N SER A 163 -0.58 -25.69 -9.26
CA SER A 163 0.39 -26.47 -10.03
C SER A 163 1.84 -26.23 -9.59
N GLY A 164 2.68 -27.27 -9.69
CA GLY A 164 4.11 -27.16 -9.34
C GLY A 164 4.85 -26.08 -10.14
N LYS A 165 4.48 -25.88 -11.41
CA LYS A 165 5.06 -24.83 -12.27
C LYS A 165 4.76 -23.43 -11.75
N THR A 166 3.53 -23.19 -11.29
CA THR A 166 3.14 -21.89 -10.72
C THR A 166 3.89 -21.62 -9.42
N LYS A 167 4.05 -22.63 -8.55
CA LYS A 167 4.84 -22.49 -7.32
C LYS A 167 6.31 -22.16 -7.62
N ALA A 168 6.89 -22.80 -8.64
CA ALA A 168 8.25 -22.49 -9.07
C ALA A 168 8.37 -21.04 -9.57
N MET A 169 7.42 -20.54 -10.36
CA MET A 169 7.41 -19.15 -10.84
C MET A 169 7.32 -18.13 -9.70
N ILE A 170 6.45 -18.37 -8.71
CA ILE A 170 6.33 -17.49 -7.53
C ILE A 170 7.64 -17.48 -6.75
N THR A 171 8.22 -18.66 -6.53
CA THR A 171 9.50 -18.80 -5.82
C THR A 171 10.62 -18.05 -6.57
N ALA A 172 10.70 -18.19 -7.89
CA ALA A 172 11.68 -17.47 -8.72
C ALA A 172 11.49 -15.95 -8.61
N GLY A 173 10.24 -15.46 -8.62
CA GLY A 173 9.92 -14.05 -8.41
C GLY A 173 10.39 -13.53 -7.05
N ILE A 174 10.10 -14.27 -5.97
CA ILE A 174 10.56 -13.94 -4.61
C ILE A 174 12.09 -13.88 -4.54
N VAL A 175 12.79 -14.89 -5.08
CA VAL A 175 14.25 -14.92 -5.12
C VAL A 175 14.80 -13.71 -5.88
N THR A 176 14.17 -13.35 -7.00
CA THR A 176 14.57 -12.19 -7.82
C THR A 176 14.44 -10.88 -7.02
N ILE A 177 13.35 -10.71 -6.26
CA ILE A 177 13.15 -9.54 -5.41
C ILE A 177 14.21 -9.48 -4.30
N ILE A 178 14.53 -10.61 -3.67
CA ILE A 178 15.58 -10.66 -2.64
C ILE A 178 16.93 -10.22 -3.22
N LEU A 179 17.30 -10.74 -4.40
CA LEU A 179 18.54 -10.35 -5.07
C LEU A 179 18.55 -8.85 -5.41
N ALA A 180 17.44 -8.30 -5.88
CA ALA A 180 17.32 -6.88 -6.17
C ALA A 180 17.50 -6.01 -4.91
N VAL A 181 16.91 -6.41 -3.77
CA VAL A 181 17.09 -5.71 -2.49
C VAL A 181 18.54 -5.73 -2.02
N LEU A 182 19.20 -6.89 -2.09
CA LEU A 182 20.61 -7.03 -1.71
C LEU A 182 21.52 -6.16 -2.59
N LEU A 183 21.24 -6.10 -3.90
CA LEU A 183 21.99 -5.28 -4.84
C LEU A 183 21.83 -3.78 -4.54
N VAL A 184 20.60 -3.32 -4.30
CA VAL A 184 20.34 -1.90 -3.93
C VAL A 184 20.98 -1.56 -2.59
N GLY A 185 20.89 -2.45 -1.61
CA GLY A 185 21.54 -2.28 -0.31
C GLY A 185 23.06 -2.18 -0.42
N TYR A 186 23.69 -3.06 -1.19
CA TYR A 186 25.12 -3.02 -1.46
C TYR A 186 25.53 -1.73 -2.19
N GLY A 187 24.77 -1.33 -3.22
CA GLY A 187 25.01 -0.08 -3.95
C GLY A 187 24.98 1.16 -3.05
N ASN A 188 24.07 1.19 -2.07
CA ASN A 188 24.02 2.27 -1.08
C ASN A 188 25.16 2.24 -0.06
N SER A 189 25.71 1.05 0.26
CA SER A 189 26.84 0.92 1.19
C SER A 189 28.19 1.36 0.61
N LEU A 190 28.29 1.46 -0.72
CA LEU A 190 29.49 1.91 -1.43
C LEU A 190 29.61 3.44 -1.52
N LYS A 191 28.67 4.18 -0.93
CA LYS A 191 28.63 5.65 -0.92
C LYS A 191 29.16 6.24 0.37
#